data_AF-A0A2A2KDZ7-F1
#
_entry.id   AF-A0A2A2KDZ7-F1
#
_cell.length_a   1.000
_cell.length_b   1.000
_cell.length_c   1.000
_cell.angle_alpha   90.00
_cell.angle_beta   90.00
_cell.angle_gamma   90.00
#
_symmetry.space_group_name_H-M   'P 1'
#
loop_
_entity.id
_entity.type
_entity.pdbx_description
1 polymer ?
#
loop_
_entity_poly.entity_id
_entity_poly.type
_entity_poly.pdbx_seq_one_letter_code
_entity_poly.pdbx_strand_id
1 'polypeptide(L)'
;MTSCPATCANATLDPFCEYGCSEGCECDDGYVLDNNNLDQVTCVPVEQCGCVDGNGNSHPGNQTWLSNNCTVWNICSNGTWYSKPNFCSLYAYCGVDDNFMPVCVCDPGFFGDGYNCTSIDYCADNSTCHQAEGHGTCTDTPGNYTCNCTGFWDGRDCELYQPRRHCADLYVYHGYKTDGVYTINPPFEFAGRPAYSNVSVYCTMTQNDGGWTLMSHDTGSLMANKTHTDYINGFGTWEDVIGWLGLDIIHGLTNLHNTSLRLDLVHCASNGVPEASTDCTYKFFTVQDKTTNYSVIIPQVCNGTEKEYYDGWARWNLTEPGPGFATYDDDDKGIFLDL
;
A
#
# COMPACT_ATOMS: atom_id res chain seq x y z
N MET A 1 31.70 36.40 63.79
CA MET A 1 30.73 36.24 62.71
C MET A 1 29.47 37.01 63.06
N THR A 2 28.74 37.54 62.08
CA THR A 2 27.44 38.16 62.31
C THR A 2 26.42 37.07 62.71
N SER A 3 25.38 37.43 63.47
CA SER A 3 24.27 36.50 63.76
C SER A 3 23.32 36.31 62.56
N CYS A 4 23.60 36.95 61.43
CA CYS A 4 22.80 36.90 60.19
C CYS A 4 23.74 36.69 58.98
N PRO A 5 24.37 35.51 58.83
CA PRO A 5 25.26 35.27 57.70
C PRO A 5 24.48 35.28 56.37
N ALA A 6 25.16 35.65 55.27
CA ALA A 6 24.56 35.59 53.94
C ALA A 6 24.25 34.13 53.57
N THR A 7 23.06 33.90 53.04
CA THR A 7 22.55 32.56 52.68
C THR A 7 22.04 32.57 51.24
N CYS A 8 21.80 31.41 50.63
CA CYS A 8 21.16 31.37 49.31
C CYS A 8 19.77 32.04 49.26
N ALA A 9 19.05 32.17 50.38
CA ALA A 9 17.80 32.93 50.44
C ALA A 9 18.00 34.45 50.60
N ASN A 10 19.16 34.89 51.06
CA ASN A 10 19.51 36.30 51.17
C ASN A 10 21.02 36.48 50.93
N ALA A 11 21.38 36.66 49.66
CA ALA A 11 22.76 36.80 49.22
C ALA A 11 23.41 38.13 49.68
N THR A 12 22.60 39.07 50.17
CA THR A 12 23.05 40.31 50.80
C THR A 12 22.96 40.21 52.31
N LEU A 13 24.06 40.54 53.01
CA LEU A 13 24.03 40.75 54.46
C LEU A 13 22.95 41.79 54.79
N ASP A 14 21.99 41.43 55.64
CA ASP A 14 20.95 42.35 56.09
C ASP A 14 21.61 43.56 56.79
N PRO A 15 21.43 44.80 56.29
CA PRO A 15 22.01 45.99 56.92
C PRO A 15 21.44 46.26 58.33
N PHE A 16 20.35 45.60 58.73
CA PHE A 16 19.70 45.69 60.04
C PHE A 16 19.88 44.42 60.89
N CYS A 17 21.01 43.71 60.79
CA CYS A 17 21.32 42.64 61.74
C CYS A 17 21.64 43.24 63.13
N GLU A 18 20.62 43.31 64.00
CA GLU A 18 20.67 43.95 65.32
C GLU A 18 21.28 43.05 66.43
N TYR A 19 21.76 41.85 66.07
CA TYR A 19 22.28 40.86 67.02
C TYR A 19 23.79 40.71 66.91
N GLY A 20 24.47 40.76 68.07
CA GLY A 20 25.92 40.72 68.21
C GLY A 20 26.59 39.41 67.76
N CYS A 21 27.91 39.33 67.91
CA CYS A 21 28.71 38.19 67.46
C CYS A 21 28.28 36.87 68.11
N SER A 22 27.99 35.85 67.29
CA SER A 22 27.74 34.47 67.71
C SER A 22 28.77 33.51 67.11
N GLU A 23 28.98 32.35 67.75
CA GLU A 23 29.81 31.28 67.19
C GLU A 23 29.09 30.64 65.99
N GLY A 24 29.75 30.57 64.84
CA GLY A 24 29.19 30.05 63.60
C GLY A 24 30.23 29.98 62.48
N CYS A 25 29.81 29.51 61.30
CA CYS A 25 30.63 29.52 60.08
C CYS A 25 30.30 30.74 59.21
N GLU A 26 31.32 31.39 58.65
CA GLU A 26 31.23 32.56 57.78
C GLU A 26 31.98 32.19 56.50
N CYS A 27 31.34 32.44 55.37
CA CYS A 27 31.87 32.09 54.06
C CYS A 27 32.77 33.22 53.54
N ASP A 28 33.77 32.85 52.73
CA ASP A 28 34.62 33.82 52.05
C ASP A 28 33.81 34.67 51.06
N ASP A 29 34.30 35.86 50.72
CA ASP A 29 33.65 36.76 49.76
C ASP A 29 33.30 36.05 48.44
N GLY A 30 32.04 36.14 48.02
CA GLY A 30 31.49 35.45 46.84
C GLY A 30 30.85 34.09 47.14
N TYR A 31 30.92 33.62 48.38
CA TYR A 31 30.28 32.40 48.85
C TYR A 31 29.19 32.72 49.88
N VAL A 32 28.12 31.93 49.88
CA VAL A 32 27.02 32.04 50.83
C VAL A 32 26.72 30.67 51.43
N LEU A 33 26.11 30.66 52.61
CA LEU A 33 25.70 29.42 53.26
C LEU A 33 24.55 28.77 52.48
N ASP A 34 24.73 27.51 52.10
CA ASP A 34 23.67 26.69 51.51
C ASP A 34 22.62 26.35 52.59
N ASN A 35 21.46 27.00 52.51
CA ASN A 35 20.32 26.76 53.39
C ASN A 35 19.31 25.77 52.81
N ASN A 36 19.57 25.19 51.64
CA ASN A 36 18.74 24.15 51.04
C ASN A 36 19.10 22.74 51.55
N ASN A 37 20.29 22.55 52.13
CA ASN A 37 20.74 21.29 52.71
C ASN A 37 21.11 21.45 54.20
N LEU A 38 20.13 21.25 55.09
CA LEU A 38 20.28 21.46 56.54
C LEU A 38 21.16 20.41 57.24
N ASP A 39 21.50 19.31 56.55
CA ASP A 39 22.30 18.21 57.10
C ASP A 39 23.81 18.46 56.96
N GLN A 40 24.23 19.37 56.06
CA GLN A 40 25.61 19.81 55.88
C GLN A 40 25.67 21.29 55.53
N VAL A 41 25.95 22.14 56.52
CA VAL A 41 26.15 23.57 56.34
C VAL A 41 27.46 23.80 55.56
N THR A 42 27.35 24.04 54.25
CA THR A 42 28.48 24.28 53.34
C THR A 42 28.40 25.66 52.67
N CYS A 43 29.56 26.26 52.42
CA CYS A 43 29.66 27.51 51.65
C CYS A 43 29.69 27.19 50.15
N VAL A 44 28.72 27.71 49.40
CA VAL A 44 28.65 27.57 47.93
C VAL A 44 28.74 28.93 47.26
N PRO A 45 29.31 29.02 46.04
CA PRO A 45 29.23 30.24 45.23
C PRO A 45 27.77 30.66 45.04
N VAL A 46 27.48 31.97 45.05
CA VAL A 46 26.12 32.50 44.85
C VAL A 46 25.47 31.96 43.57
N GLU A 47 26.26 31.72 42.52
CA GLU A 47 25.81 31.17 41.23
C GLU A 47 25.33 29.71 41.33
N GLN A 48 25.76 28.98 42.35
CA GLN A 48 25.37 27.59 42.62
C GLN A 48 24.16 27.50 43.56
N CYS A 49 23.66 28.64 44.06
CA CYS A 49 22.44 28.66 44.88
C CYS A 49 21.22 28.21 44.08
N GLY A 50 20.56 27.16 44.56
CA GLY A 50 19.26 26.73 44.06
C GLY A 50 18.14 27.70 44.41
N CYS A 51 17.04 27.60 43.68
CA CYS A 51 15.87 28.45 43.79
C CYS A 51 14.62 27.63 44.12
N VAL A 52 13.62 28.25 44.73
CA VAL A 52 12.31 27.63 44.96
C VAL A 52 11.27 28.34 44.10
N ASP A 53 10.52 27.58 43.29
CA ASP A 53 9.47 28.15 42.44
C ASP A 53 8.22 28.54 43.25
N GLY A 54 7.25 29.21 42.61
CA GLY A 54 6.01 29.65 43.27
C GLY A 54 5.13 28.52 43.80
N ASN A 55 5.40 27.26 43.43
CA ASN A 55 4.70 26.07 43.91
C ASN A 55 5.45 25.34 45.03
N GLY A 56 6.63 25.83 45.43
CA GLY A 56 7.44 25.24 46.48
C GLY A 56 8.43 24.16 46.01
N ASN A 57 8.65 23.97 44.70
CA ASN A 57 9.64 23.00 44.22
C ASN A 57 11.04 23.61 44.18
N SER A 58 12.04 22.84 44.63
CA SER A 58 13.45 23.24 44.60
C SER A 58 14.11 22.92 43.26
N HIS A 59 14.85 23.88 42.72
CA HIS A 59 15.59 23.80 41.46
C HIS A 59 17.07 24.11 41.72
N PRO A 60 18.03 23.26 41.28
CA PRO A 60 19.45 23.56 41.32
C PRO A 60 19.87 24.92 40.74
N GLY A 61 21.00 25.44 41.22
CA GLY A 61 21.59 26.68 40.71
C GLY A 61 21.88 26.62 39.21
N ASN A 62 21.61 27.71 38.50
CA ASN A 62 21.70 27.83 37.03
C ASN A 62 20.82 26.87 36.22
N GLN A 63 19.90 26.15 36.86
CA GLN A 63 18.96 25.31 36.12
C GLN A 63 17.92 26.16 35.39
N THR A 64 17.55 25.70 34.19
CA THR A 64 16.41 26.21 33.43
C THR A 64 15.34 25.14 33.32
N TRP A 65 14.08 25.51 33.53
CA TRP A 65 12.94 24.60 33.35
C TRP A 65 11.81 25.30 32.61
N LEU A 66 11.08 24.50 31.85
CA LEU A 66 9.95 24.97 31.07
C LEU A 66 8.66 24.84 31.89
N SER A 67 7.72 25.77 31.71
CA SER A 67 6.39 25.66 32.31
C SER A 67 5.61 24.47 31.73
N ASN A 68 4.65 23.93 32.48
CA ASN A 68 3.84 22.76 32.07
C ASN A 68 3.05 22.95 30.75
N ASN A 69 2.88 24.19 30.31
CA ASN A 69 2.21 24.57 29.07
C ASN A 69 3.18 25.11 27.99
N CYS A 70 4.48 24.99 28.22
CA CYS A 70 5.55 25.44 27.32
C CYS A 70 5.54 26.93 26.96
N THR A 71 4.85 27.79 27.71
CA THR A 71 4.77 29.23 27.37
C THR A 71 5.84 30.08 28.04
N VAL A 72 6.56 29.54 29.03
CA VAL A 72 7.54 30.31 29.82
C VAL A 72 8.74 29.44 30.19
N TRP A 73 9.95 29.96 29.91
CA TRP A 73 11.19 29.47 30.50
C TRP A 73 11.43 30.13 31.84
N ASN A 74 11.70 29.34 32.87
CA ASN A 74 12.12 29.82 34.18
C ASN A 74 13.60 29.52 34.35
N ILE A 75 14.35 30.52 34.83
CA ILE A 75 15.80 30.45 34.97
C ILE A 75 16.14 30.76 36.43
N CYS A 76 16.77 29.80 37.11
CA CYS A 76 17.33 30.01 38.45
C CYS A 76 18.68 30.71 38.34
N SER A 77 18.84 31.86 39.00
CA SER A 77 20.06 32.64 39.02
C SER A 77 20.22 33.33 40.38
N ASN A 78 21.35 33.08 41.03
CA ASN A 78 21.73 33.70 42.31
C ASN A 78 20.70 33.49 43.43
N GLY A 79 20.14 32.28 43.57
CA GLY A 79 19.13 31.95 44.58
C GLY A 79 17.73 32.51 44.33
N THR A 80 17.52 33.25 43.23
CA THR A 80 16.21 33.75 42.78
C THR A 80 15.91 33.28 41.36
N TRP A 81 14.65 33.36 40.91
CA TRP A 81 14.31 32.97 39.55
C TRP A 81 13.56 34.07 38.81
N TYR A 82 13.72 34.08 37.48
CA TYR A 82 12.98 34.96 36.60
C TYR A 82 12.50 34.20 35.36
N SER A 83 11.45 34.72 34.74
CA SER A 83 10.80 34.12 33.59
C SER A 83 11.14 34.82 32.28
N LYS A 84 11.22 34.06 31.20
CA LYS A 84 11.24 34.56 29.81
C LYS A 84 10.13 33.88 29.01
N PRO A 85 9.43 34.60 28.12
CA PRO A 85 8.45 33.98 27.23
C PRO A 85 9.08 32.87 26.39
N ASN A 86 8.34 31.79 26.19
CA ASN A 86 8.70 30.69 25.29
C ASN A 86 7.55 30.42 24.32
N PHE A 87 7.89 30.13 23.07
CA PHE A 87 6.92 29.75 22.05
C PHE A 87 7.47 28.53 21.32
N CYS A 88 6.74 27.42 21.35
CA CYS A 88 7.02 26.30 20.44
C CYS A 88 6.79 26.73 18.99
N SER A 89 7.28 25.94 18.04
CA SER A 89 6.98 26.14 16.62
C SER A 89 5.48 26.20 16.34
N LEU A 90 5.08 26.81 15.22
CA LEU A 90 3.67 26.77 14.76
C LEU A 90 3.22 25.33 14.42
N TYR A 91 4.17 24.45 14.10
CA TYR A 91 3.96 23.04 13.80
C TYR A 91 4.51 22.15 14.93
N ALA A 92 4.30 22.57 16.17
CA ALA A 92 4.70 21.85 17.36
C ALA A 92 3.66 22.02 18.47
N TYR A 93 3.58 21.02 19.33
CA TYR A 93 2.76 21.04 20.54
C TYR A 93 3.62 20.90 21.79
N CYS A 94 3.05 21.28 22.94
CA CYS A 94 3.68 21.06 24.24
C CYS A 94 3.43 19.61 24.68
N GLY A 95 4.47 18.78 24.65
CA GLY A 95 4.44 17.40 25.11
C GLY A 95 5.25 17.22 26.39
N VAL A 96 5.57 15.98 26.71
CA VAL A 96 6.49 15.61 27.79
C VAL A 96 7.53 14.64 27.26
N ASP A 97 8.75 14.71 27.79
CA ASP A 97 9.81 13.75 27.51
C ASP A 97 9.69 12.48 28.38
N ASP A 98 10.63 11.55 28.24
CA ASP A 98 10.68 10.29 29.01
C ASP A 98 10.81 10.52 30.54
N ASN A 99 11.24 11.71 30.96
CA ASN A 99 11.34 12.11 32.37
C ASN A 99 10.09 12.89 32.84
N PHE A 100 9.02 12.91 32.05
CA PHE A 100 7.79 13.67 32.29
C PHE A 100 8.00 15.19 32.35
N MET A 101 9.09 15.69 31.77
CA MET A 101 9.39 17.12 31.72
C MET A 101 8.77 17.76 30.49
N PRO A 102 8.16 18.96 30.61
CA PRO A 102 7.53 19.64 29.48
C PRO A 102 8.56 20.02 28.41
N VAL A 103 8.25 19.68 27.16
CA VAL A 103 9.10 19.94 25.99
C VAL A 103 8.26 20.26 24.76
N CYS A 104 8.76 21.10 23.87
CA CYS A 104 8.13 21.29 22.57
C CYS A 104 8.41 20.08 21.67
N VAL A 105 7.38 19.51 21.05
CA VAL A 105 7.47 18.35 20.16
C VAL A 105 6.86 18.71 18.82
N CYS A 106 7.56 18.45 17.72
CA CYS A 106 7.01 18.70 16.39
C CYS A 106 5.74 17.87 16.14
N ASP A 107 4.79 18.45 15.40
CA ASP A 107 3.58 17.76 14.99
C ASP A 107 3.90 16.58 14.06
N PRO A 108 3.03 15.55 13.99
CA PRO A 108 3.21 14.44 13.05
C PRO A 108 3.42 14.94 11.62
N GLY A 109 4.46 14.42 10.96
CA GLY A 109 4.86 14.83 9.62
C GLY A 109 5.80 16.03 9.55
N PHE A 110 6.25 16.54 10.70
CA PHE A 110 7.31 17.52 10.82
C PHE A 110 8.50 16.93 11.60
N PHE A 111 9.70 17.41 11.33
CA PHE A 111 10.92 17.05 12.05
C PHE A 111 11.66 18.31 12.52
N GLY A 112 12.42 18.19 13.61
CA GLY A 112 13.13 19.32 14.20
C GLY A 112 13.34 19.16 15.70
N ASP A 113 13.60 20.28 16.38
CA ASP A 113 13.85 20.39 17.82
C ASP A 113 12.63 20.85 18.63
N GLY A 114 11.43 20.90 18.02
CA GLY A 114 10.20 21.41 18.63
C GLY A 114 10.04 22.94 18.58
N TYR A 115 11.14 23.66 18.35
CA TYR A 115 11.15 25.12 18.18
C TYR A 115 11.22 25.51 16.69
N ASN A 116 11.98 24.73 15.92
CA ASN A 116 12.13 24.79 14.48
C ASN A 116 11.66 23.46 13.87
N CYS A 117 10.39 23.38 13.52
CA CYS A 117 9.81 22.20 12.88
C CYS A 117 9.64 22.46 11.38
N THR A 118 10.20 21.58 10.56
CA THR A 118 10.10 21.60 9.10
C THR A 118 9.34 20.38 8.61
N SER A 119 8.54 20.54 7.56
CA SER A 119 7.81 19.42 6.95
C SER A 119 8.78 18.34 6.48
N ILE A 120 8.43 17.08 6.73
CA ILE A 120 9.11 15.93 6.13
C ILE A 120 8.75 15.92 4.64
N ASP A 121 9.76 15.83 3.77
CA ASP A 121 9.56 15.61 2.33
C ASP A 121 9.39 14.11 2.09
N TYR A 122 8.14 13.68 1.92
CA TYR A 122 7.83 12.26 1.68
C TYR A 122 8.11 11.86 0.22
N CYS A 123 8.14 12.81 -0.71
CA CYS A 123 8.38 12.56 -2.13
C CYS A 123 9.88 12.47 -2.47
N ALA A 124 10.76 12.73 -1.51
CA ALA A 124 12.19 12.49 -1.65
C ALA A 124 12.52 10.98 -1.81
N ASP A 125 11.64 10.10 -1.35
CA ASP A 125 11.72 8.65 -1.56
C ASP A 125 10.93 8.23 -2.81
N ASN A 126 11.61 7.63 -3.79
CA ASN A 126 10.99 7.16 -5.04
C ASN A 126 10.06 5.94 -4.85
N SER A 127 10.03 5.33 -3.67
CA SER A 127 9.04 4.29 -3.32
C SER A 127 7.69 4.88 -2.94
N THR A 128 7.62 6.14 -2.50
CA THR A 128 6.37 6.85 -2.22
C THR A 128 5.52 6.91 -3.50
N CYS A 129 4.21 6.65 -3.38
CA CYS A 129 3.30 6.51 -4.52
C CYS A 129 3.72 5.46 -5.59
N HIS A 130 4.62 4.54 -5.26
CA HIS A 130 5.24 3.59 -6.20
C HIS A 130 5.76 4.29 -7.48
N GLN A 131 6.36 5.48 -7.33
CA GLN A 131 6.86 6.28 -8.46
C GLN A 131 7.88 5.53 -9.31
N ALA A 132 8.77 4.76 -8.68
CA ALA A 132 9.77 3.96 -9.36
C ALA A 132 9.17 2.90 -10.32
N GLU A 133 7.96 2.42 -10.00
CA GLU A 133 7.21 1.44 -10.80
C GLU A 133 6.25 2.12 -11.79
N GLY A 134 6.12 3.44 -11.71
CA GLY A 134 5.27 4.25 -12.60
C GLY A 134 3.79 4.24 -12.22
N HIS A 135 3.43 3.80 -11.02
CA HIS A 135 2.03 3.66 -10.59
C HIS A 135 1.38 5.00 -10.20
N GLY A 136 2.18 6.03 -9.90
CA GLY A 136 1.67 7.31 -9.46
C GLY A 136 2.71 8.42 -9.47
N THR A 137 2.25 9.64 -9.21
CA THR A 137 3.11 10.81 -8.98
C THR A 137 2.85 11.39 -7.60
N CYS A 138 3.91 11.64 -6.83
CA CYS A 138 3.84 12.21 -5.49
C CYS A 138 3.80 13.74 -5.52
N THR A 139 2.97 14.34 -4.68
CA THR A 139 2.95 15.78 -4.39
C THR A 139 3.05 15.98 -2.89
N ASP A 140 4.14 16.61 -2.45
CA ASP A 140 4.42 16.87 -1.05
C ASP A 140 3.54 18.03 -0.54
N THR A 141 3.08 17.94 0.69
CA THR A 141 2.24 18.95 1.35
C THR A 141 2.73 19.17 2.78
N PRO A 142 2.51 20.34 3.40
CA PRO A 142 2.96 20.54 4.78
C PRO A 142 2.40 19.48 5.75
N GLY A 143 3.28 18.66 6.31
CA GLY A 143 2.95 17.58 7.25
C GLY A 143 2.43 16.27 6.62
N ASN A 144 2.30 16.17 5.30
CA ASN A 144 1.73 15.00 4.62
C ASN A 144 2.09 14.97 3.13
N TYR A 145 1.57 14.02 2.37
CA TYR A 145 1.71 13.99 0.93
C TYR A 145 0.45 13.46 0.26
N THR A 146 0.36 13.63 -1.04
CA THR A 146 -0.73 13.10 -1.87
C THR A 146 -0.18 12.38 -3.08
N CYS A 147 -0.77 11.24 -3.42
CA CYS A 147 -0.45 10.48 -4.61
C CYS A 147 -1.55 10.68 -5.66
N ASN A 148 -1.15 10.95 -6.89
CA ASN A 148 -2.03 10.90 -8.06
C ASN A 148 -1.70 9.63 -8.84
N CYS A 149 -2.55 8.60 -8.71
CA CYS A 149 -2.31 7.29 -9.30
C CYS A 149 -2.61 7.28 -10.81
N THR A 150 -1.81 6.52 -11.56
CA THR A 150 -1.89 6.42 -13.01
C THR A 150 -2.71 5.21 -13.43
N GLY A 151 -3.53 5.37 -14.48
CA GLY A 151 -4.26 4.28 -15.10
C GLY A 151 -5.24 3.60 -14.16
N PHE A 152 -4.87 2.40 -13.69
CA PHE A 152 -5.72 1.49 -12.92
C PHE A 152 -5.25 1.29 -11.47
N TRP A 153 -4.20 2.01 -11.07
CA TRP A 153 -3.69 2.01 -9.70
C TRP A 153 -4.52 2.92 -8.81
N ASP A 154 -4.63 2.54 -7.55
CA ASP A 154 -5.42 3.20 -6.51
C ASP A 154 -4.80 2.91 -5.13
N GLY A 155 -5.37 3.47 -4.07
CA GLY A 155 -4.82 3.42 -2.72
C GLY A 155 -4.11 4.72 -2.35
N ARG A 156 -3.60 4.78 -1.12
CA ARG A 156 -2.93 6.00 -0.64
C ARG A 156 -1.61 6.20 -1.36
N ASP A 157 -0.92 5.11 -1.66
CA ASP A 157 0.42 5.05 -2.25
C ASP A 157 0.40 4.37 -3.63
N CYS A 158 -0.75 4.28 -4.29
CA CYS A 158 -0.92 3.63 -5.59
C CYS A 158 -0.52 2.14 -5.59
N GLU A 159 -0.74 1.48 -4.47
CA GLU A 159 -0.38 0.08 -4.19
C GLU A 159 -1.45 -0.93 -4.66
N LEU A 160 -2.65 -0.47 -4.99
CA LEU A 160 -3.79 -1.32 -5.32
C LEU A 160 -4.08 -1.27 -6.82
N TYR A 161 -3.99 -2.41 -7.50
CA TYR A 161 -4.48 -2.54 -8.87
C TYR A 161 -5.97 -2.86 -8.87
N GLN A 162 -6.81 -1.97 -9.38
CA GLN A 162 -8.27 -2.13 -9.32
C GLN A 162 -8.85 -3.26 -10.21
N PRO A 163 -8.41 -3.42 -11.48
CA PRO A 163 -9.06 -4.35 -12.41
C PRO A 163 -8.94 -5.81 -12.01
N ARG A 164 -10.04 -6.55 -12.15
CA ARG A 164 -10.10 -8.02 -12.04
C ARG A 164 -10.75 -8.61 -13.29
N ARG A 165 -10.24 -8.24 -14.46
CA ARG A 165 -10.95 -8.44 -15.75
C ARG A 165 -10.81 -9.85 -16.30
N HIS A 166 -9.73 -10.54 -15.95
CA HIS A 166 -9.42 -11.91 -16.36
C HIS A 166 -8.45 -12.56 -15.36
N CYS A 167 -8.23 -13.87 -15.47
CA CYS A 167 -7.36 -14.60 -14.56
C CYS A 167 -5.92 -14.06 -14.51
N ALA A 168 -5.41 -13.49 -15.61
CA ALA A 168 -4.08 -12.88 -15.60
C ALA A 168 -3.99 -11.64 -14.69
N ASP A 169 -5.05 -10.82 -14.56
CA ASP A 169 -5.06 -9.71 -13.61
C ASP A 169 -4.97 -10.26 -12.19
N LEU A 170 -5.81 -11.27 -11.89
CA LEU A 170 -5.85 -11.96 -10.60
C LEU A 170 -4.49 -12.56 -10.21
N TYR A 171 -3.82 -13.18 -11.18
CA TYR A 171 -2.55 -13.83 -10.98
C TYR A 171 -1.41 -12.83 -10.75
N VAL A 172 -1.31 -11.81 -11.59
CA VAL A 172 -0.18 -10.86 -11.58
C VAL A 172 -0.33 -9.84 -10.45
N TYR A 173 -1.52 -9.25 -10.30
CA TYR A 173 -1.71 -8.08 -9.44
C TYR A 173 -2.45 -8.35 -8.12
N HIS A 174 -3.23 -9.44 -8.04
CA HIS A 174 -3.99 -9.77 -6.82
C HIS A 174 -3.43 -10.98 -6.05
N GLY A 175 -2.31 -11.56 -6.51
CA GLY A 175 -1.60 -12.61 -5.78
C GLY A 175 -2.30 -13.98 -5.74
N TYR A 176 -3.30 -14.22 -6.60
CA TYR A 176 -3.96 -15.54 -6.66
C TYR A 176 -3.10 -16.54 -7.43
N LYS A 177 -2.63 -17.60 -6.74
CA LYS A 177 -1.66 -18.57 -7.30
C LYS A 177 -2.15 -20.02 -7.34
N THR A 178 -3.38 -20.29 -6.94
CA THR A 178 -3.96 -21.64 -6.94
C THR A 178 -4.92 -21.83 -8.12
N ASP A 179 -4.96 -23.02 -8.69
CA ASP A 179 -6.00 -23.34 -9.69
C ASP A 179 -7.38 -23.35 -9.02
N GLY A 180 -8.42 -22.94 -9.74
CA GLY A 180 -9.78 -23.02 -9.24
C GLY A 180 -10.76 -22.04 -9.87
N VAL A 181 -11.94 -21.95 -9.28
CA VAL A 181 -13.01 -21.06 -9.71
C VAL A 181 -12.82 -19.68 -9.08
N TYR A 182 -12.81 -18.65 -9.92
CA TYR A 182 -12.67 -17.25 -9.52
C TYR A 182 -13.78 -16.39 -10.10
N THR A 183 -13.97 -15.22 -9.50
CA THR A 183 -14.86 -14.19 -10.04
C THR A 183 -14.03 -13.09 -10.69
N ILE A 184 -14.35 -12.78 -11.94
CA ILE A 184 -13.80 -11.65 -12.71
C ILE A 184 -14.92 -10.65 -13.02
N ASN A 185 -14.56 -9.40 -13.31
CA ASN A 185 -15.48 -8.32 -13.67
C ASN A 185 -14.98 -7.56 -14.90
N PRO A 186 -15.15 -8.12 -16.11
CA PRO A 186 -14.65 -7.51 -17.32
C PRO A 186 -15.35 -6.18 -17.66
N PRO A 187 -14.68 -5.22 -18.33
CA PRO A 187 -15.16 -3.85 -18.51
C PRO A 187 -16.10 -3.65 -19.70
N PHE A 188 -16.46 -4.72 -20.41
CA PHE A 188 -17.30 -4.70 -21.60
C PHE A 188 -18.74 -5.10 -21.28
N GLU A 189 -19.68 -4.61 -22.09
CA GLU A 189 -21.12 -4.88 -21.95
C GLU A 189 -21.63 -5.84 -23.04
N PHE A 190 -22.62 -6.66 -22.71
CA PHE A 190 -23.34 -7.51 -23.63
C PHE A 190 -24.85 -7.48 -23.36
N ALA A 191 -25.62 -8.10 -24.24
CA ALA A 191 -27.06 -8.21 -24.08
C ALA A 191 -27.42 -8.86 -22.73
N GLY A 192 -27.97 -8.06 -21.81
CA GLY A 192 -28.34 -8.51 -20.47
C GLY A 192 -27.20 -8.58 -19.45
N ARG A 193 -25.98 -8.11 -19.79
CA ARG A 193 -24.84 -8.01 -18.85
C ARG A 193 -24.14 -6.65 -18.96
N PRO A 194 -24.37 -5.73 -18.00
CA PRO A 194 -23.65 -4.47 -17.93
C PRO A 194 -22.13 -4.67 -17.77
N ALA A 195 -21.35 -3.67 -18.17
CA ALA A 195 -19.92 -3.62 -17.89
C ALA A 195 -19.62 -3.80 -16.39
N TYR A 196 -18.52 -4.48 -16.08
CA TYR A 196 -18.08 -4.85 -14.73
C TYR A 196 -19.03 -5.76 -13.95
N SER A 197 -19.94 -6.45 -14.64
CA SER A 197 -20.72 -7.54 -14.03
C SER A 197 -19.82 -8.72 -13.65
N ASN A 198 -20.11 -9.35 -12.51
CA ASN A 198 -19.37 -10.52 -12.05
C ASN A 198 -19.59 -11.73 -12.98
N VAL A 199 -18.51 -12.38 -13.37
CA VAL A 199 -18.48 -13.62 -14.15
C VAL A 199 -17.66 -14.65 -13.41
N SER A 200 -18.21 -15.86 -13.26
CA SER A 200 -17.49 -17.00 -12.71
C SER A 200 -16.69 -17.68 -13.82
N VAL A 201 -15.39 -17.88 -13.59
CA VAL A 201 -14.46 -18.51 -14.53
C VAL A 201 -13.57 -19.50 -13.80
N TYR A 202 -13.09 -20.52 -14.50
CA TYR A 202 -12.02 -21.36 -14.00
C TYR A 202 -10.66 -20.78 -14.43
N CYS A 203 -9.76 -20.57 -13.46
CA CYS A 203 -8.40 -20.11 -13.71
C CYS A 203 -7.39 -21.23 -13.44
N THR A 204 -6.47 -21.45 -14.37
CA THR A 204 -5.25 -22.22 -14.08
C THR A 204 -4.11 -21.24 -13.77
N MET A 205 -3.62 -21.32 -12.54
CA MET A 205 -2.61 -20.42 -11.98
C MET A 205 -1.26 -21.12 -11.79
N THR A 206 -1.25 -22.45 -11.72
CA THR A 206 -0.05 -23.26 -11.46
C THR A 206 0.57 -23.85 -12.74
N GLN A 207 -0.17 -23.84 -13.83
CA GLN A 207 0.23 -24.41 -15.11
C GLN A 207 0.70 -23.31 -16.06
N ASN A 208 1.76 -23.57 -16.82
CA ASN A 208 2.17 -22.75 -17.96
C ASN A 208 2.31 -21.25 -17.64
N ASP A 209 3.08 -20.94 -16.58
CA ASP A 209 3.30 -19.59 -16.05
C ASP A 209 2.11 -18.91 -15.35
N GLY A 210 0.92 -19.53 -15.39
CA GLY A 210 -0.27 -19.12 -14.64
C GLY A 210 -1.05 -17.93 -15.21
N GLY A 211 -2.27 -17.71 -14.72
CA GLY A 211 -3.14 -16.61 -15.15
C GLY A 211 -4.03 -16.93 -16.35
N TRP A 212 -4.15 -18.20 -16.73
CA TRP A 212 -4.98 -18.63 -17.84
C TRP A 212 -6.46 -18.67 -17.43
N THR A 213 -7.33 -18.16 -18.31
CA THR A 213 -8.78 -18.25 -18.18
C THR A 213 -9.27 -19.40 -19.05
N LEU A 214 -9.87 -20.42 -18.46
CA LEU A 214 -10.35 -21.58 -19.20
C LEU A 214 -11.53 -21.19 -20.09
N MET A 215 -11.36 -21.39 -21.41
CA MET A 215 -12.38 -21.08 -22.41
C MET A 215 -13.39 -22.21 -22.55
N SER A 216 -12.89 -23.43 -22.71
CA SER A 216 -13.69 -24.62 -22.89
C SER A 216 -12.96 -25.83 -22.31
N HIS A 217 -13.74 -26.76 -21.76
CA HIS A 217 -13.29 -28.08 -21.38
C HIS A 217 -14.49 -29.03 -21.35
N ASP A 218 -14.36 -30.19 -21.97
CA ASP A 218 -15.38 -31.23 -21.95
C ASP A 218 -14.71 -32.61 -21.88
N THR A 219 -15.16 -33.44 -20.93
CA THR A 219 -14.72 -34.85 -20.81
C THR A 219 -15.83 -35.83 -21.22
N GLY A 220 -16.99 -35.32 -21.62
CA GLY A 220 -18.15 -36.11 -22.02
C GLY A 220 -18.75 -35.61 -23.32
N SER A 221 -19.99 -35.16 -23.25
CA SER A 221 -20.75 -34.68 -24.41
C SER A 221 -21.48 -33.38 -24.10
N LEU A 222 -20.95 -32.56 -23.18
CA LEU A 222 -21.57 -31.30 -22.79
C LEU A 222 -21.67 -30.33 -23.97
N MET A 223 -20.69 -30.35 -24.87
CA MET A 223 -20.65 -29.47 -26.05
C MET A 223 -21.61 -29.95 -27.16
N ALA A 224 -22.10 -31.19 -27.11
CA ALA A 224 -22.99 -31.72 -28.13
C ALA A 224 -24.43 -31.19 -28.01
N ASN A 225 -25.12 -31.03 -29.15
CA ASN A 225 -26.54 -30.69 -29.22
C ASN A 225 -26.92 -29.40 -28.46
N LYS A 226 -26.10 -28.36 -28.60
CA LYS A 226 -26.32 -27.01 -28.04
C LYS A 226 -26.68 -26.03 -29.14
N THR A 227 -27.61 -25.14 -28.85
CA THR A 227 -28.07 -24.12 -29.80
C THR A 227 -27.05 -23.01 -29.97
N HIS A 228 -27.15 -22.23 -31.05
CA HIS A 228 -26.35 -21.02 -31.22
C HIS A 228 -26.46 -20.08 -30.00
N THR A 229 -27.66 -19.95 -29.43
CA THR A 229 -27.89 -19.11 -28.25
C THR A 229 -27.21 -19.66 -26.99
N ASP A 230 -27.14 -20.99 -26.83
CA ASP A 230 -26.42 -21.61 -25.72
C ASP A 230 -24.91 -21.30 -25.81
N TYR A 231 -24.32 -21.41 -27.00
CA TYR A 231 -22.91 -21.08 -27.22
C TYR A 231 -22.60 -19.59 -27.03
N ILE A 232 -23.54 -18.69 -27.32
CA ILE A 232 -23.40 -17.27 -26.99
C ILE A 232 -23.36 -17.06 -25.47
N ASN A 233 -24.31 -17.66 -24.76
CA ASN A 233 -24.49 -17.42 -23.32
C ASN A 233 -23.47 -18.13 -22.43
N GLY A 234 -22.91 -19.25 -22.89
CA GLY A 234 -22.11 -20.15 -22.07
C GLY A 234 -22.97 -21.19 -21.34
N PHE A 235 -22.36 -22.34 -21.04
CA PHE A 235 -23.02 -23.43 -20.34
C PHE A 235 -21.99 -24.32 -19.62
N GLY A 236 -22.48 -25.19 -18.73
CA GLY A 236 -21.65 -26.03 -17.87
C GLY A 236 -21.44 -25.43 -16.48
N THR A 237 -20.59 -26.09 -15.69
CA THR A 237 -20.29 -25.72 -14.31
C THR A 237 -18.79 -25.89 -14.05
N TRP A 238 -18.15 -24.85 -13.51
CA TRP A 238 -16.73 -24.90 -13.20
C TRP A 238 -16.37 -25.76 -11.98
N GLU A 239 -17.35 -26.31 -11.25
CA GLU A 239 -17.13 -27.22 -10.12
C GLU A 239 -16.39 -28.50 -10.56
N ASP A 240 -16.78 -29.06 -11.70
CA ASP A 240 -16.12 -30.22 -12.32
C ASP A 240 -15.12 -29.83 -13.41
N VAL A 241 -14.87 -28.53 -13.59
CA VAL A 241 -14.02 -27.99 -14.68
C VAL A 241 -14.57 -28.35 -16.07
N ILE A 242 -15.90 -28.45 -16.22
CA ILE A 242 -16.57 -28.78 -17.49
C ILE A 242 -17.47 -27.61 -17.87
N GLY A 243 -17.16 -26.94 -18.98
CA GLY A 243 -17.95 -25.80 -19.41
C GLY A 243 -17.46 -25.11 -20.66
N TRP A 244 -18.33 -24.28 -21.22
CA TRP A 244 -18.11 -23.35 -22.30
C TRP A 244 -18.33 -21.93 -21.76
N LEU A 245 -17.33 -21.08 -21.84
CA LEU A 245 -17.36 -19.74 -21.24
C LEU A 245 -18.45 -18.82 -21.83
N GLY A 246 -18.81 -19.02 -23.10
CA GLY A 246 -19.77 -18.20 -23.83
C GLY A 246 -19.10 -17.24 -24.81
N LEU A 247 -19.59 -17.19 -26.06
CA LEU A 247 -18.97 -16.43 -27.14
C LEU A 247 -18.93 -14.93 -26.88
N ASP A 248 -19.95 -14.36 -26.20
CA ASP A 248 -19.94 -12.95 -25.83
C ASP A 248 -18.73 -12.64 -24.93
N ILE A 249 -18.54 -13.42 -23.86
CA ILE A 249 -17.41 -13.23 -22.95
C ILE A 249 -16.08 -13.47 -23.67
N ILE A 250 -15.97 -14.52 -24.49
CA ILE A 250 -14.74 -14.82 -25.24
C ILE A 250 -14.41 -13.69 -26.21
N HIS A 251 -15.39 -13.17 -26.95
CA HIS A 251 -15.24 -11.99 -27.80
C HIS A 251 -14.70 -10.80 -27.00
N GLY A 252 -15.35 -10.46 -25.88
CA GLY A 252 -14.92 -9.34 -25.04
C GLY A 252 -13.49 -9.50 -24.52
N LEU A 253 -13.15 -10.67 -23.97
CA LEU A 253 -11.82 -10.93 -23.40
C LEU A 253 -10.73 -10.84 -24.47
N THR A 254 -10.96 -11.43 -25.64
CA THR A 254 -9.96 -11.51 -26.71
C THR A 254 -9.78 -10.20 -27.49
N ASN A 255 -10.71 -9.25 -27.36
CA ASN A 255 -10.60 -7.90 -27.92
C ASN A 255 -10.19 -6.84 -26.88
N LEU A 256 -10.17 -7.20 -25.59
CA LEU A 256 -9.76 -6.29 -24.52
C LEU A 256 -8.24 -6.07 -24.49
N HIS A 257 -7.48 -7.15 -24.68
CA HIS A 257 -6.02 -7.16 -24.73
C HIS A 257 -5.54 -8.16 -25.77
N ASN A 258 -4.29 -8.02 -26.20
CA ASN A 258 -3.62 -9.03 -27.02
C ASN A 258 -3.65 -10.38 -26.29
N THR A 259 -4.41 -11.32 -26.84
CA THR A 259 -4.69 -12.59 -26.19
C THR A 259 -4.07 -13.73 -26.99
N SER A 260 -3.41 -14.65 -26.28
CA SER A 260 -2.97 -15.93 -26.82
C SER A 260 -3.99 -17.01 -26.49
N LEU A 261 -4.23 -17.95 -27.41
CA LEU A 261 -4.99 -19.17 -27.17
C LEU A 261 -4.03 -20.33 -27.06
N ARG A 262 -4.20 -21.16 -26.03
CA ARG A 262 -3.52 -22.44 -25.90
C ARG A 262 -4.55 -23.56 -25.90
N LEU A 263 -4.26 -24.59 -26.69
CA LEU A 263 -4.99 -25.84 -26.74
C LEU A 263 -4.12 -26.92 -26.12
N ASP A 264 -4.65 -27.63 -25.13
CA ASP A 264 -4.04 -28.84 -24.59
C ASP A 264 -4.92 -30.03 -25.04
N LEU A 265 -4.34 -30.89 -25.87
CA LEU A 265 -5.03 -31.94 -26.62
C LEU A 265 -4.65 -33.31 -26.03
N VAL A 266 -5.64 -34.21 -25.95
CA VAL A 266 -5.45 -35.60 -25.50
C VAL A 266 -5.88 -36.55 -26.61
N HIS A 267 -4.90 -37.28 -27.14
CA HIS A 267 -5.10 -38.31 -28.14
C HIS A 267 -5.33 -39.66 -27.45
N CYS A 268 -6.56 -40.17 -27.52
CA CYS A 268 -6.91 -41.47 -26.97
C CYS A 268 -6.15 -42.60 -27.68
N ALA A 269 -5.75 -43.63 -26.92
CA ALA A 269 -5.12 -44.82 -27.50
C ALA A 269 -6.07 -45.51 -28.50
N SER A 270 -5.62 -45.64 -29.76
CA SER A 270 -6.43 -46.22 -30.84
C SER A 270 -5.56 -46.93 -31.87
N ASN A 271 -6.03 -48.06 -32.41
CA ASN A 271 -5.36 -48.84 -33.47
C ASN A 271 -3.87 -49.14 -33.23
N GLY A 272 -3.47 -49.37 -31.97
CA GLY A 272 -2.08 -49.66 -31.58
C GLY A 272 -1.19 -48.43 -31.40
N VAL A 273 -1.74 -47.22 -31.54
CA VAL A 273 -1.09 -45.96 -31.15
C VAL A 273 -1.36 -45.74 -29.66
N PRO A 274 -0.32 -45.50 -28.84
CA PRO A 274 -0.51 -45.20 -27.42
C PRO A 274 -1.15 -43.83 -27.22
N GLU A 275 -1.75 -43.63 -26.05
CA GLU A 275 -2.26 -42.32 -25.64
C GLU A 275 -1.13 -41.29 -25.63
N ALA A 276 -1.42 -40.09 -26.13
CA ALA A 276 -0.48 -38.98 -26.17
C ALA A 276 -1.18 -37.69 -25.76
N SER A 277 -0.43 -36.80 -25.10
CA SER A 277 -0.89 -35.44 -24.82
C SER A 277 0.02 -34.46 -25.55
N THR A 278 -0.59 -33.49 -26.20
CA THR A 278 0.07 -32.51 -27.05
C THR A 278 -0.49 -31.12 -26.76
N ASP A 279 0.23 -30.10 -27.20
CA ASP A 279 -0.17 -28.71 -27.03
C ASP A 279 0.05 -27.89 -28.31
N CYS A 280 -0.76 -26.85 -28.47
CA CYS A 280 -0.70 -25.93 -29.59
C CYS A 280 -1.08 -24.53 -29.10
N THR A 281 -0.13 -23.58 -29.15
CA THR A 281 -0.34 -22.20 -28.70
C THR A 281 -0.33 -21.22 -29.87
N TYR A 282 -1.46 -20.53 -30.06
CA TYR A 282 -1.60 -19.38 -30.95
C TYR A 282 -1.23 -18.11 -30.19
N LYS A 283 -0.19 -17.41 -30.66
CA LYS A 283 0.28 -16.16 -30.04
C LYS A 283 -0.77 -15.05 -30.07
N PHE A 284 -1.62 -15.05 -31.09
CA PHE A 284 -2.68 -14.08 -31.30
C PHE A 284 -3.97 -14.81 -31.63
N PHE A 285 -5.01 -14.53 -30.86
CA PHE A 285 -6.33 -15.10 -31.03
C PHE A 285 -7.38 -14.05 -30.70
N THR A 286 -8.30 -13.82 -31.64
CA THR A 286 -9.41 -12.89 -31.47
C THR A 286 -10.68 -13.52 -31.99
N VAL A 287 -11.75 -13.45 -31.22
CA VAL A 287 -13.11 -13.80 -31.67
C VAL A 287 -13.81 -12.51 -32.03
N GLN A 288 -14.39 -12.43 -33.22
CA GLN A 288 -15.13 -11.26 -33.68
C GLN A 288 -16.54 -11.22 -33.06
N ASP A 289 -17.30 -10.17 -33.36
CA ASP A 289 -18.62 -9.97 -32.79
C ASP A 289 -19.71 -10.82 -33.49
N LYS A 290 -20.93 -10.72 -32.97
CA LYS A 290 -22.12 -11.40 -33.49
C LYS A 290 -22.45 -11.08 -34.96
N THR A 291 -22.05 -9.92 -35.49
CA THR A 291 -22.35 -9.54 -36.89
C THR A 291 -21.58 -10.39 -37.90
N THR A 292 -20.45 -10.94 -37.48
CA THR A 292 -19.60 -11.86 -38.26
C THR A 292 -19.79 -13.32 -37.86
N ASN A 293 -20.85 -13.58 -37.09
CA ASN A 293 -21.11 -14.86 -36.44
C ASN A 293 -19.92 -15.35 -35.60
N TYR A 294 -19.27 -14.47 -34.85
CA TYR A 294 -18.13 -14.80 -33.99
C TYR A 294 -16.97 -15.49 -34.72
N SER A 295 -16.72 -15.07 -35.97
CA SER A 295 -15.56 -15.54 -36.74
C SER A 295 -14.24 -15.30 -36.01
N VAL A 296 -13.25 -16.17 -36.24
CA VAL A 296 -11.98 -16.13 -35.52
C VAL A 296 -10.87 -15.51 -36.37
N ILE A 297 -10.03 -14.66 -35.77
CA ILE A 297 -8.81 -14.14 -36.39
C ILE A 297 -7.60 -14.82 -35.73
N ILE A 298 -6.86 -15.60 -36.52
CA ILE A 298 -5.59 -16.22 -36.14
C ILE A 298 -4.57 -15.91 -37.25
N PRO A 299 -3.68 -14.92 -37.06
CA PRO A 299 -2.81 -14.44 -38.13
C PRO A 299 -1.58 -15.32 -38.37
N GLN A 300 -1.34 -16.31 -37.50
CA GLN A 300 -0.17 -17.18 -37.57
C GLN A 300 -0.48 -18.57 -37.05
N VAL A 301 0.24 -19.57 -37.58
CA VAL A 301 0.16 -20.95 -37.09
C VAL A 301 0.55 -21.05 -35.62
N CYS A 302 0.04 -22.07 -34.94
CA CYS A 302 0.42 -22.31 -33.56
C CYS A 302 1.84 -22.88 -33.46
N ASN A 303 2.37 -22.82 -32.24
CA ASN A 303 3.61 -23.46 -31.86
C ASN A 303 3.35 -24.34 -30.63
N GLY A 304 3.95 -25.52 -30.58
CA GLY A 304 3.74 -26.48 -29.50
C GLY A 304 4.25 -27.87 -29.87
N THR A 305 3.85 -28.87 -29.09
CA THR A 305 4.20 -30.27 -29.34
C THR A 305 3.29 -30.98 -30.34
N GLU A 306 2.12 -30.40 -30.64
CA GLU A 306 1.19 -30.93 -31.63
C GLU A 306 1.80 -30.87 -33.05
N LYS A 307 1.85 -32.02 -33.70
CA LYS A 307 2.48 -32.22 -35.02
C LYS A 307 1.49 -32.77 -36.05
N GLU A 308 0.32 -33.18 -35.62
CA GLU A 308 -0.74 -33.64 -36.49
C GLU A 308 -1.52 -32.43 -36.98
N TYR A 309 -1.33 -32.09 -38.27
CA TYR A 309 -1.97 -30.95 -38.91
C TYR A 309 -3.51 -31.00 -38.91
N TYR A 310 -4.09 -32.16 -38.58
CA TYR A 310 -5.54 -32.35 -38.62
C TYR A 310 -6.24 -31.94 -37.33
N ASP A 311 -5.53 -31.95 -36.20
CA ASP A 311 -6.08 -31.72 -34.86
C ASP A 311 -5.35 -30.53 -34.22
N GLY A 312 -6.08 -29.49 -33.81
CA GLY A 312 -5.54 -28.28 -33.20
C GLY A 312 -5.04 -27.18 -34.16
N TRP A 313 -4.84 -27.45 -35.45
CA TRP A 313 -4.39 -26.46 -36.45
C TRP A 313 -5.56 -25.73 -37.13
N ALA A 314 -5.46 -24.41 -37.28
CA ALA A 314 -6.42 -23.60 -38.03
C ALA A 314 -6.38 -23.96 -39.54
N ARG A 315 -7.55 -24.27 -40.12
CA ARG A 315 -7.70 -24.90 -41.45
C ARG A 315 -8.16 -23.97 -42.58
N TRP A 316 -7.98 -22.66 -42.41
CA TRP A 316 -8.33 -21.65 -43.43
C TRP A 316 -7.12 -20.78 -43.79
N ASN A 317 -7.31 -19.87 -44.75
CA ASN A 317 -6.29 -18.89 -45.08
C ASN A 317 -6.09 -17.91 -43.92
N LEU A 318 -4.99 -18.04 -43.16
CA LEU A 318 -4.70 -17.22 -41.97
C LEU A 318 -4.53 -15.72 -42.25
N THR A 319 -4.44 -15.31 -43.53
CA THR A 319 -4.48 -13.89 -43.90
C THR A 319 -5.90 -13.31 -43.91
N GLU A 320 -6.91 -14.15 -43.76
CA GLU A 320 -8.33 -13.79 -43.77
C GLU A 320 -9.00 -14.22 -42.45
N PRO A 321 -10.12 -13.60 -42.08
CA PRO A 321 -10.97 -14.11 -41.00
C PRO A 321 -11.35 -15.57 -41.26
N GLY A 322 -11.38 -16.36 -40.20
CA GLY A 322 -11.87 -17.73 -40.23
C GLY A 322 -13.37 -17.81 -40.52
N PRO A 323 -13.90 -19.03 -40.66
CA PRO A 323 -15.34 -19.23 -40.78
C PRO A 323 -16.05 -18.66 -39.54
N GLY A 324 -17.29 -18.22 -39.74
CA GLY A 324 -18.19 -17.92 -38.63
C GLY A 324 -18.45 -19.18 -37.81
N PHE A 325 -18.69 -18.98 -36.52
CA PHE A 325 -19.14 -20.03 -35.61
C PHE A 325 -20.45 -20.63 -36.13
N ALA A 326 -20.65 -21.93 -35.98
CA ALA A 326 -21.81 -22.63 -36.52
C ALA A 326 -22.27 -23.72 -35.57
N THR A 327 -23.59 -23.89 -35.49
CA THR A 327 -24.27 -24.86 -34.61
C THR A 327 -25.30 -25.66 -35.39
N TYR A 328 -25.88 -26.68 -34.76
CA TYR A 328 -26.78 -27.60 -35.46
C TYR A 328 -28.12 -26.97 -35.88
N ASP A 329 -28.51 -25.88 -35.21
CA ASP A 329 -29.72 -25.11 -35.45
C ASP A 329 -29.52 -23.92 -36.39
N ASP A 330 -28.30 -23.74 -36.91
CA ASP A 330 -28.03 -22.78 -37.98
C ASP A 330 -28.40 -23.41 -39.34
N ASP A 331 -29.40 -22.82 -40.02
CA ASP A 331 -29.88 -23.27 -41.34
C ASP A 331 -28.84 -23.07 -42.48
N ASP A 332 -27.74 -22.35 -42.21
CA ASP A 332 -26.65 -22.08 -43.16
C ASP A 332 -25.43 -22.95 -42.88
N LYS A 333 -24.91 -23.60 -43.92
CA LYS A 333 -23.83 -24.60 -43.86
C LYS A 333 -22.46 -23.99 -43.45
N GLY A 334 -22.31 -23.64 -42.18
CA GLY A 334 -21.02 -23.29 -41.57
C GLY A 334 -20.21 -24.53 -41.23
N ILE A 335 -18.88 -24.41 -41.30
CA ILE A 335 -17.94 -25.46 -40.90
C ILE A 335 -17.94 -25.51 -39.37
N PHE A 336 -18.19 -26.69 -38.79
CA PHE A 336 -17.99 -26.96 -37.37
C PHE A 336 -16.56 -26.58 -36.97
N LEU A 337 -16.42 -25.62 -36.06
CA LEU A 337 -15.17 -25.39 -35.35
C LEU A 337 -15.04 -26.48 -34.28
N ASP A 338 -14.68 -27.69 -34.71
CA ASP A 338 -14.02 -28.65 -33.83
C ASP A 338 -12.58 -28.14 -33.68
N LEU A 339 -12.32 -27.35 -32.64
CA LEU A 339 -10.99 -26.90 -32.20
C LEU A 339 -10.50 -27.75 -31.04
#